data_AF-A0A252E7Y8-F1
#
_entry.id   AF-A0A252E7Y8-F1
#
_cell.length_a   1.000
_cell.length_b   1.000
_cell.length_c   1.000
_cell.angle_alpha   90.00
_cell.angle_beta   90.00
_cell.angle_gamma   90.00
#
_symmetry.space_group_name_H-M   'P 1'
#
loop_
_entity.id
_entity.type
_entity.pdbx_description
1 polymer ?
#
loop_
_entity_poly.entity_id
_entity_poly.type
_entity_poly.pdbx_seq_one_letter_code
_entity_poly.pdbx_strand_id
1 'polypeptide(L)'
;MPRTTSSTSGSVKSTPLALSELHIRLEALDKEHQSLLKQIKRKRTELKNFVEKMRSLATEIFQRATPSLNKMTDLDREIHSLFEEILATRKFGKQTEKNIKAVYRKLQLAGIISPKRDRELEEPDLDELFENLQQDNDFSQGGEQRYQNWGGQQGFSSAAEINKDESRKIRQTFLKLAEIFHPDKVTDSETQMYHTEIMKEINKAYQEGDLARLLEIEKQHELGEYIDNNNEDDLTRKCKTLEQQNQILKNQYENLKRELRQAKNTPEGAMVSDARKAAKQGIDSIDMMLETIEAQMTIVTQIRDFVQDFKEEKITIKEFLGGPAVLHSLNQEMMEDILEQMLSELDRVVIF
;
A
#
# COMPACT_ATOMS: atom_id res chain seq x y z
N MET A 1 -92.84 27.88 35.12
CA MET A 1 -91.64 27.66 35.94
C MET A 1 -91.62 26.22 36.39
N PRO A 2 -90.46 25.54 36.62
CA PRO A 2 -89.05 25.84 36.31
C PRO A 2 -88.43 24.67 35.49
N ARG A 3 -87.15 24.56 35.08
CA ARG A 3 -85.99 25.44 34.84
C ARG A 3 -85.02 24.61 33.96
N THR A 4 -84.37 25.29 33.03
CA THR A 4 -83.21 24.86 32.22
C THR A 4 -81.98 24.53 33.06
N THR A 5 -81.24 23.48 32.69
CA THR A 5 -79.78 23.42 32.83
C THR A 5 -79.17 22.66 31.65
N SER A 6 -78.68 23.41 30.66
CA SER A 6 -77.78 22.93 29.62
C SER A 6 -76.37 22.79 30.21
N SER A 7 -75.90 21.57 30.42
CA SER A 7 -74.51 21.29 30.74
C SER A 7 -73.73 21.02 29.45
N THR A 8 -73.14 22.08 28.91
CA THR A 8 -72.10 22.02 27.88
C THR A 8 -70.80 21.59 28.56
N SER A 9 -70.51 20.29 28.61
CA SER A 9 -69.18 19.79 28.99
C SER A 9 -68.38 19.52 27.72
N GLY A 10 -67.32 20.31 27.55
CA GLY A 10 -66.54 20.47 26.33
C GLY A 10 -66.07 19.16 25.70
N SER A 11 -66.28 19.08 24.39
CA SER A 11 -65.45 18.28 23.49
C SER A 11 -63.99 18.65 23.76
N VAL A 12 -63.25 17.73 24.40
CA VAL A 12 -61.79 17.73 24.38
C VAL A 12 -61.40 17.57 22.93
N LYS A 13 -61.06 18.71 22.30
CA LYS A 13 -60.45 18.71 20.97
C LYS A 13 -59.12 17.99 21.11
N SER A 14 -59.05 16.76 20.60
CA SER A 14 -57.79 16.09 20.35
C SER A 14 -57.00 16.95 19.37
N THR A 15 -55.99 17.65 19.89
CA THR A 15 -54.96 18.25 19.05
C THR A 15 -54.31 17.12 18.24
N PRO A 16 -54.27 17.21 16.90
CA PRO A 16 -53.58 16.22 16.09
C PRO A 16 -52.11 16.19 16.51
N LEU A 17 -51.57 14.99 16.74
CA LEU A 17 -50.20 14.74 17.18
C LEU A 17 -49.19 15.40 16.22
N ALA A 18 -48.76 16.62 16.52
CA ALA A 18 -47.49 17.11 16.03
C ALA A 18 -46.41 16.36 16.79
N LEU A 19 -45.61 15.55 16.08
CA LEU A 19 -44.43 14.90 16.66
C LEU A 19 -43.60 15.97 17.37
N SER A 20 -43.30 15.77 18.66
CA SER A 20 -42.48 16.74 19.40
C SER A 20 -41.11 16.90 18.72
N GLU A 21 -40.49 18.06 18.87
CA GLU A 21 -39.19 18.37 18.26
C GLU A 21 -38.12 17.29 18.53
N LEU A 22 -38.19 16.65 19.70
CA LEU A 22 -37.33 15.52 20.08
C LEU A 22 -37.55 14.27 19.22
N HIS A 23 -38.78 13.94 18.84
CA HIS A 23 -39.07 12.81 17.95
C HIS A 23 -38.51 13.05 16.55
N ILE A 24 -38.61 14.28 16.05
CA ILE A 24 -38.05 14.67 14.74
C ILE A 24 -36.51 14.58 14.77
N ARG A 25 -35.89 15.08 15.84
CA ARG A 25 -34.43 14.97 16.06
C ARG A 25 -33.99 13.51 16.14
N LEU A 26 -34.72 12.68 16.89
CA LEU A 26 -34.44 11.26 17.02
C LEU A 26 -34.48 10.56 15.65
N GLU A 27 -35.52 10.80 14.86
CA GLU A 27 -35.66 10.21 13.53
C GLU A 27 -34.51 10.64 12.60
N ALA A 28 -34.09 11.90 12.67
CA ALA A 28 -32.96 12.40 11.90
C ALA A 28 -31.64 11.72 12.31
N LEU A 29 -31.40 11.57 13.61
CA LEU A 29 -30.21 10.89 14.14
C LEU A 29 -30.18 9.40 13.77
N ASP A 30 -31.33 8.72 13.80
CA ASP A 30 -31.45 7.32 13.39
C ASP A 30 -31.20 7.16 11.88
N LYS A 31 -31.69 8.08 11.04
CA LYS A 31 -31.39 8.07 9.59
C LYS A 31 -29.89 8.28 9.33
N GLU A 32 -29.27 9.23 10.03
CA GLU A 32 -27.83 9.46 9.95
C GLU A 32 -27.05 8.21 10.39
N HIS A 33 -27.44 7.61 11.51
CA HIS A 33 -26.83 6.40 12.06
C HIS A 33 -26.83 5.26 11.04
N GLN A 34 -28.00 4.96 10.46
CA GLN A 34 -28.14 3.92 9.44
C GLN A 34 -27.32 4.22 8.19
N SER A 35 -27.23 5.49 7.79
CA SER A 35 -26.40 5.90 6.65
C SER A 35 -24.91 5.67 6.94
N LEU A 36 -24.43 6.06 8.12
CA LEU A 36 -23.03 5.87 8.54
C LEU A 36 -22.65 4.39 8.59
N LEU A 37 -23.48 3.53 9.20
CA LEU A 37 -23.24 2.08 9.22
C LEU A 37 -23.10 1.51 7.80
N LYS A 38 -24.00 1.89 6.87
CA LYS A 38 -23.93 1.47 5.46
C LYS A 38 -22.67 1.96 4.77
N GLN A 39 -22.28 3.21 5.01
CA GLN A 39 -21.09 3.81 4.42
C GLN A 39 -19.79 3.16 4.92
N ILE A 40 -19.69 2.92 6.23
CA ILE A 40 -18.57 2.21 6.85
C ILE A 40 -18.45 0.80 6.28
N LYS A 41 -19.54 0.04 6.23
CA LYS A 41 -19.57 -1.31 5.66
C LYS A 41 -19.06 -1.31 4.22
N ARG A 42 -19.58 -0.42 3.37
CA ARG A 42 -19.13 -0.27 1.97
C ARG A 42 -17.65 0.06 1.88
N LYS A 43 -17.15 1.01 2.69
CA LYS A 43 -15.74 1.41 2.67
C LYS A 43 -14.81 0.33 3.17
N ARG A 44 -15.21 -0.45 4.19
CA ARG A 44 -14.44 -1.62 4.62
C ARG A 44 -14.34 -2.68 3.53
N THR A 45 -15.45 -2.99 2.86
CA THR A 45 -15.43 -3.92 1.74
C THR A 45 -14.53 -3.41 0.61
N GLU A 46 -14.59 -2.10 0.29
CA GLU A 46 -13.69 -1.50 -0.69
C GLU A 46 -12.22 -1.64 -0.31
N LEU A 47 -11.87 -1.33 0.95
CA LEU A 47 -10.50 -1.47 1.46
C LEU A 47 -10.02 -2.93 1.42
N LYS A 48 -10.83 -3.87 1.93
CA LYS A 48 -10.50 -5.29 1.91
C LYS A 48 -10.26 -5.78 0.48
N ASN A 49 -11.18 -5.50 -0.43
CA ASN A 49 -11.06 -5.91 -1.83
C ASN A 49 -9.84 -5.29 -2.51
N PHE A 50 -9.48 -4.05 -2.14
CA PHE A 50 -8.29 -3.40 -2.67
C PHE A 50 -7.01 -4.08 -2.17
N VAL A 51 -6.92 -4.36 -0.87
CA VAL A 51 -5.77 -5.08 -0.28
C VAL A 51 -5.63 -6.49 -0.84
N GLU A 52 -6.73 -7.19 -1.03
CA GLU A 52 -6.74 -8.52 -1.64
C GLU A 52 -6.24 -8.49 -3.09
N LYS A 53 -6.64 -7.48 -3.88
CA LYS A 53 -6.12 -7.27 -5.24
C LYS A 53 -4.63 -6.94 -5.26
N MET A 54 -4.13 -6.15 -4.30
CA MET A 54 -2.70 -5.91 -4.18
C MET A 54 -1.95 -7.22 -3.94
N ARG A 55 -2.44 -8.06 -3.03
CA ARG A 55 -1.83 -9.36 -2.74
C ARG A 55 -1.87 -10.31 -3.94
N SER A 56 -3.00 -10.40 -4.62
CA SER A 56 -3.14 -11.29 -5.79
C SER A 56 -2.20 -10.85 -6.91
N LEU A 57 -2.15 -9.55 -7.21
CA LEU A 57 -1.27 -9.01 -8.24
C LEU A 57 0.21 -9.26 -7.89
N ALA A 58 0.62 -8.98 -6.65
CA ALA A 58 1.98 -9.24 -6.21
C ALA A 58 2.35 -10.73 -6.30
N THR A 59 1.42 -11.62 -5.94
CA THR A 59 1.62 -13.07 -6.05
C THR A 59 1.78 -13.50 -7.50
N GLU A 60 0.96 -12.97 -8.39
CA GLU A 60 1.00 -13.27 -9.82
C GLU A 60 2.32 -12.79 -10.46
N ILE A 61 2.72 -11.54 -10.18
CA ILE A 61 4.01 -10.99 -10.59
C ILE A 61 5.14 -11.88 -10.10
N PHE A 62 5.15 -12.25 -8.83
CA PHE A 62 6.19 -13.10 -8.26
C PHE A 62 6.27 -14.45 -8.97
N GLN A 63 5.13 -15.13 -9.16
CA GLN A 63 5.09 -16.44 -9.81
C GLN A 63 5.61 -16.38 -11.25
N ARG A 64 5.23 -15.34 -12.00
CA ARG A 64 5.61 -15.20 -13.41
C ARG A 64 7.02 -14.68 -13.62
N ALA A 65 7.51 -13.80 -12.74
CA ALA A 65 8.86 -13.22 -12.85
C ALA A 65 9.96 -14.12 -12.25
N THR A 66 9.64 -14.98 -11.28
CA THR A 66 10.63 -15.84 -10.60
C THR A 66 11.51 -16.65 -11.57
N PRO A 67 10.97 -17.33 -12.61
CA PRO A 67 11.80 -18.09 -13.55
C PRO A 67 12.83 -17.21 -14.27
N SER A 68 12.44 -16.03 -14.73
CA SER A 68 13.32 -15.10 -15.43
C SER A 68 14.38 -14.51 -14.47
N LEU A 69 14.00 -14.19 -13.23
CA LEU A 69 14.93 -13.70 -12.22
C LEU A 69 15.98 -14.76 -11.84
N ASN A 70 15.57 -16.03 -11.72
CA ASN A 70 16.48 -17.14 -11.46
C ASN A 70 17.50 -17.29 -12.60
N LYS A 71 17.03 -17.29 -13.86
CA LYS A 71 17.91 -17.33 -15.04
C LYS A 71 18.90 -16.17 -15.04
N MET A 72 18.44 -14.96 -14.74
CA MET A 72 19.31 -13.79 -14.68
C MET A 72 20.38 -13.92 -13.59
N THR A 73 20.02 -14.50 -12.43
CA THR A 73 20.97 -14.81 -11.36
C THR A 73 21.99 -15.88 -11.76
N ASP A 74 21.57 -16.89 -12.54
CA ASP A 74 22.46 -17.93 -13.02
C ASP A 74 23.44 -17.37 -14.07
N LEU A 75 22.96 -16.54 -15.00
CA LEU A 75 23.82 -15.82 -15.96
C LEU A 75 24.84 -14.92 -15.25
N ASP A 76 24.43 -14.20 -14.21
CA ASP A 76 25.31 -13.36 -13.40
C ASP A 76 26.47 -14.17 -12.79
N ARG A 77 26.13 -15.32 -12.16
CA ARG A 77 27.13 -16.25 -11.61
C ARG A 77 28.04 -16.83 -12.68
N GLU A 78 27.49 -17.20 -13.83
CA GLU A 78 28.28 -17.71 -14.95
C GLU A 78 29.30 -16.69 -15.41
N ILE A 79 28.89 -15.43 -15.66
CA ILE A 79 29.81 -14.37 -16.07
C ILE A 79 30.93 -14.19 -15.03
N HIS A 80 30.60 -14.18 -13.74
CA HIS A 80 31.60 -14.13 -12.68
C HIS A 80 32.59 -15.30 -12.72
N SER A 81 32.11 -16.54 -12.89
CA SER A 81 32.96 -17.73 -13.01
C SER A 81 33.89 -17.63 -14.22
N LEU A 82 33.39 -17.12 -15.35
CA LEU A 82 34.20 -16.98 -16.56
C LEU A 82 35.34 -16.01 -16.37
N PHE A 83 35.10 -14.84 -15.75
CA PHE A 83 36.17 -13.89 -15.46
C PHE A 83 37.21 -14.45 -14.49
N GLU A 84 36.79 -15.19 -13.45
CA GLU A 84 37.72 -15.88 -12.54
C GLU A 84 38.59 -16.90 -13.28
N GLU A 85 37.98 -17.75 -14.11
CA GLU A 85 38.69 -18.77 -14.86
C GLU A 85 39.66 -18.16 -15.89
N ILE A 86 39.25 -17.11 -16.61
CA ILE A 86 40.10 -16.39 -17.56
C ILE A 86 41.35 -15.87 -16.84
N LEU A 87 41.19 -15.22 -15.69
CA LEU A 87 42.29 -14.62 -14.94
C LEU A 87 43.18 -15.66 -14.24
N ALA A 88 42.63 -16.82 -13.88
CA ALA A 88 43.38 -17.90 -13.22
C ALA A 88 44.16 -18.78 -14.21
N THR A 89 43.60 -19.07 -15.38
CA THR A 89 44.13 -20.09 -16.31
C THR A 89 45.10 -19.53 -17.36
N ARG A 90 44.87 -18.30 -17.84
CA ARG A 90 45.72 -17.66 -18.85
C ARG A 90 46.78 -16.76 -18.21
N LYS A 91 48.01 -16.87 -18.71
CA LYS A 91 49.10 -15.96 -18.33
C LYS A 91 49.10 -14.72 -19.23
N PHE A 92 48.56 -13.64 -18.72
CA PHE A 92 48.57 -12.34 -19.41
C PHE A 92 49.77 -11.49 -18.99
N GLY A 93 50.15 -10.52 -19.84
CA GLY A 93 51.04 -9.44 -19.41
C GLY A 93 50.31 -8.48 -18.47
N LYS A 94 51.04 -7.79 -17.58
CA LYS A 94 50.48 -6.91 -16.53
C LYS A 94 49.44 -5.91 -17.06
N GLN A 95 49.73 -5.26 -18.19
CA GLN A 95 48.81 -4.28 -18.78
C GLN A 95 47.51 -4.91 -19.28
N THR A 96 47.64 -6.08 -19.92
CA THR A 96 46.51 -6.81 -20.48
C THR A 96 45.57 -7.33 -19.40
N GLU A 97 46.15 -7.85 -18.30
CA GLU A 97 45.39 -8.28 -17.12
C GLU A 97 44.66 -7.10 -16.46
N LYS A 98 45.32 -5.93 -16.32
CA LYS A 98 44.70 -4.69 -15.80
C LYS A 98 43.50 -4.29 -16.67
N ASN A 99 43.64 -4.36 -18.00
CA ASN A 99 42.55 -4.01 -18.92
C ASN A 99 41.36 -4.99 -18.84
N ILE A 100 41.60 -6.30 -18.71
CA ILE A 100 40.52 -7.30 -18.53
C ILE A 100 39.77 -7.04 -17.21
N LYS A 101 40.50 -6.77 -16.11
CA LYS A 101 39.90 -6.40 -14.82
C LYS A 101 39.10 -5.10 -14.92
N ALA A 102 39.55 -4.14 -15.72
CA ALA A 102 38.80 -2.90 -15.95
C ALA A 102 37.47 -3.16 -16.69
N VAL A 103 37.44 -4.04 -17.70
CA VAL A 103 36.20 -4.46 -18.37
C VAL A 103 35.24 -5.10 -17.37
N TYR A 104 35.73 -6.04 -16.55
CA TYR A 104 34.93 -6.68 -15.52
C TYR A 104 34.29 -5.66 -14.55
N ARG A 105 35.08 -4.70 -14.05
CA ARG A 105 34.58 -3.62 -13.19
C ARG A 105 33.59 -2.70 -13.89
N LYS A 106 33.79 -2.38 -15.16
CA LYS A 106 32.83 -1.58 -15.94
C LYS A 106 31.47 -2.26 -16.04
N LEU A 107 31.44 -3.57 -16.26
CA LEU A 107 30.17 -4.33 -16.28
C LEU A 107 29.45 -4.29 -14.92
N GLN A 108 30.20 -4.30 -13.81
CA GLN A 108 29.65 -4.15 -12.46
C GLN A 108 29.11 -2.74 -12.20
N LEU A 109 29.88 -1.71 -12.57
CA LEU A 109 29.49 -0.31 -12.41
C LEU A 109 28.27 0.06 -13.26
N ALA A 110 28.16 -0.52 -14.47
CA ALA A 110 27.01 -0.36 -15.34
C ALA A 110 25.76 -1.14 -14.86
N GLY A 111 25.86 -1.92 -13.78
CA GLY A 111 24.75 -2.70 -13.23
C GLY A 111 24.32 -3.90 -14.08
N ILE A 112 25.13 -4.29 -15.07
CA ILE A 112 24.87 -5.44 -15.95
C ILE A 112 25.08 -6.76 -15.20
N ILE A 113 26.12 -6.78 -14.36
CA ILE A 113 26.42 -7.88 -13.45
C ILE A 113 26.54 -7.35 -12.02
N SER A 114 26.32 -8.22 -11.06
CA SER A 114 26.35 -7.86 -9.65
C SER A 114 27.77 -7.48 -9.21
N PRO A 115 27.92 -6.52 -8.28
CA PRO A 115 29.22 -6.18 -7.73
C PRO A 115 29.72 -7.33 -6.85
N LYS A 116 30.86 -7.93 -7.22
CA LYS A 116 31.58 -8.82 -6.29
C LYS A 116 32.15 -7.99 -5.16
N ARG A 117 31.68 -8.25 -3.94
CA ARG A 117 32.32 -7.76 -2.71
C ARG A 117 33.58 -8.58 -2.45
N ASP A 118 34.59 -8.46 -3.32
CA ASP A 118 35.89 -9.04 -3.04
C ASP A 118 36.52 -8.27 -1.87
N ARG A 119 36.71 -8.98 -0.75
CA ARG A 119 37.32 -8.45 0.48
C ARG A 119 38.81 -8.11 0.35
N GLU A 120 39.46 -8.37 -0.79
CA GLU A 120 40.93 -8.34 -0.92
C GLU A 120 41.43 -7.88 -2.30
N LEU A 121 40.76 -6.93 -2.96
CA LEU A 121 41.36 -6.25 -4.09
C LEU A 121 41.76 -4.85 -3.65
N GLU A 122 43.07 -4.67 -3.44
CA GLU A 122 43.75 -3.37 -3.29
C GLU A 122 43.05 -2.33 -4.15
N GLU A 123 42.55 -1.28 -3.51
CA GLU A 123 42.03 -0.10 -4.19
C GLU A 123 43.11 0.40 -5.14
N PRO A 124 42.94 0.31 -6.48
CA PRO A 124 43.75 1.13 -7.34
C PRO A 124 43.26 2.57 -7.17
N ASP A 125 44.21 3.50 -7.05
CA ASP A 125 43.97 4.94 -6.92
C ASP A 125 42.75 5.35 -7.76
N LEU A 126 41.69 5.76 -7.07
CA LEU A 126 40.48 6.33 -7.68
C LEU A 126 40.83 7.52 -8.61
N ASP A 127 41.99 8.14 -8.39
CA ASP A 127 42.56 9.21 -9.22
C ASP A 127 42.91 8.75 -10.65
N GLU A 128 43.40 7.52 -10.89
CA GLU A 128 43.70 7.02 -12.26
C GLU A 128 42.43 6.75 -13.10
N LEU A 129 41.30 6.46 -12.44
CA LEU A 129 40.02 6.23 -13.11
C LEU A 129 39.37 7.53 -13.55
N PHE A 130 39.51 8.60 -12.76
CA PHE A 130 39.00 9.93 -13.11
C PHE A 130 39.83 10.60 -14.21
N GLU A 131 41.16 10.38 -14.27
CA GLU A 131 41.99 10.96 -15.34
C GLU A 131 41.63 10.46 -16.75
N ASN A 132 41.17 9.21 -16.89
CA ASN A 132 40.76 8.66 -18.19
C ASN A 132 39.32 9.05 -18.61
N LEU A 133 38.49 9.54 -17.67
CA LEU A 133 37.14 10.05 -17.94
C LEU A 133 37.12 11.57 -18.11
N GLN A 134 38.07 12.29 -17.53
CA GLN A 134 38.23 13.74 -17.67
C GLN A 134 38.75 14.19 -19.04
N GLN A 135 39.23 13.29 -19.89
CA GLN A 135 39.60 13.66 -21.26
C GLN A 135 38.40 13.99 -22.16
N ASP A 136 37.17 13.68 -21.75
CA ASP A 136 35.98 13.86 -22.59
C ASP A 136 34.78 14.60 -21.95
N ASN A 137 34.89 15.22 -20.76
CA ASN A 137 33.80 16.10 -20.28
C ASN A 137 34.25 17.10 -19.22
N ASP A 138 34.24 18.38 -19.60
CA ASP A 138 34.37 19.55 -18.73
C ASP A 138 32.96 20.04 -18.35
N PHE A 139 32.46 19.63 -17.19
CA PHE A 139 31.41 20.38 -16.50
C PHE A 139 31.47 20.15 -14.99
N SER A 140 31.83 21.22 -14.28
CA SER A 140 32.15 21.24 -12.86
C SER A 140 30.95 21.60 -11.98
N GLN A 141 30.86 20.88 -10.84
CA GLN A 141 30.37 21.27 -9.50
C GLN A 141 28.98 21.89 -9.29
N GLY A 142 28.24 21.23 -8.38
CA GLY A 142 27.42 21.93 -7.39
C GLY A 142 26.31 21.06 -6.75
N GLY A 143 26.35 20.83 -5.43
CA GLY A 143 25.11 20.57 -4.70
C GLY A 143 25.08 19.55 -3.55
N GLU A 144 26.11 19.40 -2.72
CA GLU A 144 25.93 18.78 -1.39
C GLU A 144 25.39 19.82 -0.41
N GLN A 145 24.08 19.79 -0.12
CA GLN A 145 23.46 20.28 1.13
C GLN A 145 21.93 20.16 1.04
N ARG A 146 21.34 19.12 1.64
CA ARG A 146 19.92 19.10 2.11
C ARG A 146 19.54 17.78 2.82
N TYR A 147 20.02 17.60 4.05
CA TYR A 147 19.40 16.67 5.00
C TYR A 147 19.40 17.26 6.40
N GLN A 148 18.59 18.29 6.62
CA GLN A 148 18.05 18.59 7.94
C GLN A 148 16.65 19.19 7.79
N ASN A 149 15.79 18.84 8.73
CA ASN A 149 14.53 19.50 9.10
C ASN A 149 13.23 18.87 8.59
N TRP A 150 12.72 17.87 9.32
CA TRP A 150 11.28 17.65 9.51
C TRP A 150 10.99 17.19 10.95
N GLY A 151 11.10 18.14 11.89
CA GLY A 151 10.51 18.06 13.21
C GLY A 151 9.27 18.94 13.27
N GLY A 152 8.08 18.32 13.33
CA GLY A 152 6.80 19.02 13.41
C GLY A 152 5.84 18.31 14.35
N GLN A 153 6.11 18.38 15.65
CA GLN A 153 5.14 18.08 16.71
C GLN A 153 4.26 19.31 16.93
N GLN A 154 2.97 19.22 16.59
CA GLN A 154 1.89 19.91 17.29
C GLN A 154 0.53 19.36 16.79
N GLY A 155 -0.19 18.63 17.65
CA GLY A 155 -1.52 18.09 17.33
C GLY A 155 -2.01 16.88 18.17
N PHE A 156 -1.27 16.44 19.20
CA PHE A 156 -1.55 15.14 19.84
C PHE A 156 -2.65 15.11 20.93
N SER A 157 -3.15 16.26 21.40
CA SER A 157 -4.04 16.26 22.57
C SER A 157 -5.50 15.88 22.27
N SER A 158 -6.07 16.28 21.13
CA SER A 158 -7.49 15.98 20.82
C SER A 158 -7.72 14.56 20.32
N ALA A 159 -6.79 14.02 19.53
CA ALA A 159 -6.88 12.65 19.02
C ALA A 159 -6.78 11.60 20.14
N ALA A 160 -6.00 11.87 21.19
CA ALA A 160 -5.82 10.97 22.32
C ALA A 160 -7.07 10.84 23.20
N GLU A 161 -7.84 11.92 23.36
CA GLU A 161 -9.10 11.90 24.13
C GLU A 161 -10.24 11.23 23.34
N ILE A 162 -10.35 11.53 22.04
CA ILE A 162 -11.34 10.92 21.15
C ILE A 162 -11.14 9.39 21.06
N ASN A 163 -9.89 8.93 20.96
CA ASN A 163 -9.57 7.50 20.94
C ASN A 163 -9.96 6.78 22.24
N LYS A 164 -9.89 7.47 23.40
CA LYS A 164 -10.30 6.88 24.69
C LYS A 164 -11.82 6.70 24.76
N ASP A 165 -12.59 7.68 24.33
CA ASP A 165 -14.05 7.60 24.36
C ASP A 165 -14.61 6.59 23.34
N GLU A 166 -14.00 6.51 22.16
CA GLU A 166 -14.28 5.46 21.18
C GLU A 166 -13.97 4.06 21.75
N SER A 167 -12.79 3.86 22.33
CA SER A 167 -12.39 2.58 22.95
C SER A 167 -13.32 2.18 24.10
N ARG A 168 -13.74 3.14 24.93
CA ARG A 168 -14.71 2.91 26.01
C ARG A 168 -16.05 2.45 25.46
N LYS A 169 -16.56 3.09 24.40
CA LYS A 169 -17.85 2.74 23.80
C LYS A 169 -17.81 1.37 23.14
N ILE A 170 -16.75 1.06 22.40
CA ILE A 170 -16.50 -0.27 21.82
C ILE A 170 -16.51 -1.36 22.91
N ARG A 171 -15.77 -1.13 24.01
CA ARG A 171 -15.73 -2.06 25.15
C ARG A 171 -17.10 -2.22 25.82
N GLN A 172 -17.85 -1.15 25.99
CA GLN A 172 -19.20 -1.22 26.58
C GLN A 172 -20.14 -2.06 25.71
N THR A 173 -20.19 -1.79 24.40
CA THR A 173 -21.05 -2.57 23.48
C THR A 173 -20.60 -4.03 23.40
N PHE A 174 -19.28 -4.29 23.39
CA PHE A 174 -18.73 -5.64 23.47
C PHE A 174 -19.20 -6.38 24.73
N LEU A 175 -19.08 -5.77 25.91
CA LEU A 175 -19.49 -6.41 27.17
C LEU A 175 -20.99 -6.71 27.19
N LYS A 176 -21.83 -5.80 26.69
CA LYS A 176 -23.29 -6.01 26.56
C LYS A 176 -23.60 -7.22 25.67
N LEU A 177 -22.99 -7.28 24.48
CA LEU A 177 -23.18 -8.41 23.57
C LEU A 177 -22.62 -9.73 24.13
N ALA A 178 -21.47 -9.66 24.79
CA ALA A 178 -20.83 -10.82 25.40
C ALA A 178 -21.62 -11.38 26.58
N GLU A 179 -22.31 -10.52 27.33
CA GLU A 179 -23.20 -10.96 28.41
C GLU A 179 -24.37 -11.79 27.88
N ILE A 180 -24.86 -11.47 26.67
CA ILE A 180 -26.05 -12.11 26.07
C ILE A 180 -25.67 -13.38 25.31
N PHE A 181 -24.61 -13.34 24.50
CA PHE A 181 -24.22 -14.43 23.60
C PHE A 181 -23.15 -15.37 24.15
N HIS A 182 -22.88 -15.36 25.46
CA HIS A 182 -21.82 -16.25 26.00
C HIS A 182 -22.20 -17.73 25.81
N PRO A 183 -21.33 -18.57 25.21
CA PRO A 183 -21.64 -19.98 24.97
C PRO A 183 -21.87 -20.74 26.29
N ASP A 184 -21.14 -20.40 27.35
CA ASP A 184 -21.25 -21.07 28.67
C ASP A 184 -22.56 -20.77 29.42
N LYS A 185 -23.39 -19.83 28.93
CA LYS A 185 -24.68 -19.51 29.55
C LYS A 185 -25.82 -20.40 29.07
N VAL A 186 -25.58 -21.28 28.09
CA VAL A 186 -26.62 -22.11 27.48
C VAL A 186 -26.22 -23.58 27.52
N THR A 187 -27.16 -24.43 27.93
CA THR A 187 -27.00 -25.90 28.03
C THR A 187 -27.50 -26.66 26.81
N ASP A 188 -28.24 -25.99 25.92
CA ASP A 188 -28.72 -26.56 24.66
C ASP A 188 -27.64 -26.51 23.57
N SER A 189 -27.42 -27.65 22.91
CA SER A 189 -26.34 -27.85 21.93
C SER A 189 -26.48 -26.96 20.69
N GLU A 190 -27.71 -26.76 20.19
CA GLU A 190 -27.97 -25.95 19.00
C GLU A 190 -27.79 -24.45 19.30
N THR A 191 -28.32 -24.01 20.43
CA THR A 191 -28.18 -22.62 20.89
C THR A 191 -26.73 -22.29 21.28
N GLN A 192 -25.98 -23.25 21.82
CA GLN A 192 -24.56 -23.09 22.13
C GLN A 192 -23.72 -22.90 20.85
N MET A 193 -24.00 -23.65 19.79
CA MET A 193 -23.35 -23.45 18.48
C MET A 193 -23.64 -22.06 17.93
N TYR A 194 -24.89 -21.62 17.97
CA TYR A 194 -25.30 -20.29 17.54
C TYR A 194 -24.60 -19.18 18.33
N HIS A 195 -24.60 -19.25 19.66
CA HIS A 195 -23.88 -18.32 20.54
C HIS A 195 -22.38 -18.29 20.23
N THR A 196 -21.79 -19.45 19.94
CA THR A 196 -20.36 -19.56 19.58
C THR A 196 -20.04 -18.83 18.28
N GLU A 197 -20.89 -18.95 17.26
CA GLU A 197 -20.70 -18.25 15.98
C GLU A 197 -20.83 -16.73 16.16
N ILE A 198 -21.88 -16.27 16.84
CA ILE A 198 -22.09 -14.84 17.12
C ILE A 198 -20.94 -14.28 17.97
N MET A 199 -20.45 -15.01 18.97
CA MET A 199 -19.30 -14.59 19.77
C MET A 199 -18.00 -14.50 19.00
N LYS A 200 -17.77 -15.37 18.00
CA LYS A 200 -16.62 -15.23 17.10
C LYS A 200 -16.68 -13.90 16.33
N GLU A 201 -17.87 -13.53 15.85
CA GLU A 201 -18.06 -12.26 15.16
C GLU A 201 -17.90 -11.05 16.09
N ILE A 202 -18.44 -11.11 17.31
CA ILE A 202 -18.29 -10.08 18.34
C ILE A 202 -16.82 -9.88 18.71
N ASN A 203 -16.10 -10.97 18.97
CA ASN A 203 -14.67 -10.93 19.31
C ASN A 203 -13.84 -10.33 18.18
N LYS A 204 -14.13 -10.71 16.93
CA LYS A 204 -13.47 -10.14 15.76
C LYS A 204 -13.72 -8.64 15.64
N ALA A 205 -14.97 -8.21 15.75
CA ALA A 205 -15.33 -6.80 15.70
C ALA A 205 -14.66 -5.99 16.83
N TYR A 206 -14.57 -6.55 18.04
CA TYR A 206 -13.88 -5.92 19.16
C TYR A 206 -12.37 -5.77 18.91
N GLN A 207 -11.71 -6.81 18.41
CA GLN A 207 -10.27 -6.77 18.07
C GLN A 207 -9.96 -5.76 16.98
N GLU A 208 -10.85 -5.62 16.00
CA GLU A 208 -10.73 -4.66 14.90
C GLU A 208 -11.15 -3.23 15.30
N GLY A 209 -11.60 -3.00 16.55
CA GLY A 209 -12.12 -1.70 17.00
C GLY A 209 -13.40 -1.28 16.28
N ASP A 210 -14.19 -2.23 15.80
CA ASP A 210 -15.31 -2.02 14.90
C ASP A 210 -16.63 -1.79 15.65
N LEU A 211 -16.87 -0.55 16.06
CA LEU A 211 -18.14 -0.17 16.69
C LEU A 211 -19.33 -0.39 15.74
N ALA A 212 -19.17 -0.10 14.44
CA ALA A 212 -20.24 -0.25 13.47
C ALA A 212 -20.75 -1.70 13.38
N ARG A 213 -19.85 -2.69 13.40
CA ARG A 213 -20.22 -4.10 13.37
C ARG A 213 -20.84 -4.56 14.69
N LEU A 214 -20.32 -4.11 15.82
CA LEU A 214 -20.92 -4.39 17.13
C LEU A 214 -22.37 -3.87 17.21
N LEU A 215 -22.62 -2.63 16.73
CA LEU A 215 -23.97 -2.06 16.67
C LEU A 215 -24.87 -2.76 15.64
N GLU A 216 -24.33 -3.25 14.53
CA GLU A 216 -25.08 -4.05 13.55
C GLU A 216 -25.55 -5.37 14.19
N ILE A 217 -24.69 -6.04 14.96
CA ILE A 217 -25.03 -7.26 15.71
C ILE A 217 -26.10 -6.96 16.77
N GLU A 218 -25.92 -5.90 17.58
CA GLU A 218 -26.91 -5.47 18.59
C GLU A 218 -28.30 -5.26 17.97
N LYS A 219 -28.37 -4.63 16.80
CA LYS A 219 -29.61 -4.40 16.07
C LYS A 219 -30.21 -5.68 15.47
N GLN A 220 -29.38 -6.57 14.92
CA GLN A 220 -29.84 -7.82 14.28
C GLN A 220 -30.57 -8.75 15.26
N HIS A 221 -30.21 -8.68 16.54
CA HIS A 221 -30.80 -9.51 17.58
C HIS A 221 -31.75 -8.73 18.51
N GLU A 222 -32.18 -7.52 18.10
CA GLU A 222 -33.15 -6.68 18.82
C GLU A 222 -32.77 -6.40 20.29
N LEU A 223 -31.47 -6.35 20.62
CA LEU A 223 -30.96 -6.25 21.99
C LEU A 223 -31.05 -4.84 22.59
N GLY A 224 -31.88 -3.97 22.01
CA GLY A 224 -32.07 -2.61 22.47
C GLY A 224 -32.78 -2.56 23.84
N GLU A 225 -32.44 -1.54 24.64
CA GLU A 225 -33.19 -1.25 25.88
C GLU A 225 -34.65 -0.90 25.54
N TYR A 226 -35.60 -1.41 26.34
CA TYR A 226 -37.01 -1.02 26.22
C TYR A 226 -37.15 0.44 26.65
N ILE A 227 -37.45 1.31 25.69
CA ILE A 227 -37.52 2.76 25.88
C ILE A 227 -38.97 3.19 25.72
N ASP A 228 -39.51 3.89 26.72
CA ASP A 228 -40.81 4.52 26.62
C ASP A 228 -40.71 5.75 25.70
N ASN A 229 -41.23 5.62 24.48
CA ASN A 229 -41.25 6.72 23.51
C ASN A 229 -42.17 7.87 23.93
N ASN A 230 -42.93 7.74 25.01
CA ASN A 230 -43.76 8.82 25.55
C ASN A 230 -43.05 9.61 26.67
N ASN A 231 -41.88 9.16 27.14
CA ASN A 231 -41.11 9.85 28.18
C ASN A 231 -40.02 10.75 27.57
N GLU A 232 -40.09 12.05 27.86
CA GLU A 232 -39.20 13.07 27.32
C GLU A 232 -37.74 12.89 27.77
N ASP A 233 -37.53 12.45 29.02
CA ASP A 233 -36.20 12.19 29.58
C ASP A 233 -35.50 11.02 28.87
N ASP A 234 -36.26 9.98 28.54
CA ASP A 234 -35.74 8.79 27.85
C ASP A 234 -35.44 9.08 26.38
N LEU A 235 -36.28 9.87 25.71
CA LEU A 235 -36.01 10.38 24.36
C LEU A 235 -34.73 11.24 24.31
N THR A 236 -34.53 12.10 25.31
CA THR A 236 -33.34 12.96 25.41
C THR A 236 -32.08 12.13 25.62
N ARG A 237 -32.13 11.12 26.49
CA ARG A 237 -31.01 10.16 26.69
C ARG A 237 -30.69 9.39 25.41
N LYS A 238 -31.71 8.96 24.66
CA LYS A 238 -31.54 8.26 23.39
C LYS A 238 -30.91 9.15 22.32
N CYS A 239 -31.38 10.39 22.17
CA CYS A 239 -30.76 11.37 21.26
C CYS A 239 -29.28 11.57 21.57
N LYS A 240 -28.94 11.79 22.84
CA LYS A 240 -27.54 11.97 23.27
C LYS A 240 -26.67 10.74 22.98
N THR A 241 -27.21 9.54 23.19
CA THR A 241 -26.50 8.28 22.92
C THR A 241 -26.25 8.09 21.43
N LEU A 242 -27.27 8.34 20.59
CA LEU A 242 -27.15 8.25 19.14
C LEU A 242 -26.19 9.30 18.57
N GLU A 243 -26.20 10.52 19.11
CA GLU A 243 -25.24 11.57 18.72
C GLU A 243 -23.80 11.16 18.99
N GLN A 244 -23.53 10.63 20.18
CA GLN A 244 -22.20 10.13 20.53
C GLN A 244 -21.78 8.97 19.62
N GLN A 245 -22.68 8.02 19.35
CA GLN A 245 -22.41 6.92 18.42
C GLN A 245 -22.15 7.44 17.00
N ASN A 246 -22.98 8.35 16.49
CA ASN A 246 -22.80 8.93 15.16
C ASN A 246 -21.47 9.67 15.05
N GLN A 247 -21.02 10.36 16.10
CA GLN A 247 -19.72 11.02 16.10
C GLN A 247 -18.57 10.00 16.01
N ILE A 248 -18.63 8.90 16.75
CA ILE A 248 -17.64 7.82 16.66
C ILE A 248 -17.67 7.19 15.26
N LEU A 249 -18.85 6.88 14.72
CA LEU A 249 -19.01 6.30 13.39
C LEU A 249 -18.48 7.23 12.29
N LYS A 250 -18.68 8.54 12.38
CA LYS A 250 -18.07 9.54 11.47
C LYS A 250 -16.54 9.46 11.49
N ASN A 251 -15.95 9.38 12.68
CA ASN A 251 -14.50 9.24 12.82
C ASN A 251 -14.00 7.93 12.20
N GLN A 252 -14.67 6.80 12.46
CA GLN A 252 -14.35 5.51 11.84
C GLN A 252 -14.44 5.56 10.31
N TYR A 253 -15.46 6.22 9.78
CA TYR A 253 -15.62 6.40 8.33
C TYR A 253 -14.49 7.22 7.71
N GLU A 254 -14.10 8.34 8.33
CA GLU A 254 -12.98 9.16 7.85
C GLU A 254 -11.63 8.44 7.99
N ASN A 255 -11.43 7.65 9.04
CA ASN A 255 -10.25 6.81 9.20
C ASN A 255 -10.16 5.76 8.08
N LEU A 256 -11.25 5.06 7.76
CA LEU A 256 -11.29 4.12 6.64
C LEU A 256 -10.99 4.78 5.29
N LYS A 257 -11.47 6.01 5.08
CA LYS A 257 -11.13 6.79 3.87
C LYS A 257 -9.64 7.12 3.82
N ARG A 258 -9.03 7.45 4.95
CA ARG A 258 -7.59 7.73 5.06
C ARG A 258 -6.77 6.48 4.79
N GLU A 259 -7.10 5.36 5.42
CA GLU A 259 -6.44 4.06 5.20
C GLU A 259 -6.50 3.64 3.73
N LEU A 260 -7.67 3.77 3.09
CA LEU A 260 -7.82 3.45 1.67
C LEU A 260 -6.96 4.36 0.78
N ARG A 261 -6.83 5.65 1.11
CA ARG A 261 -5.94 6.56 0.37
C ARG A 261 -4.48 6.18 0.58
N GLN A 262 -4.07 5.88 1.82
CA GLN A 262 -2.72 5.45 2.13
C GLN A 262 -2.36 4.16 1.39
N ALA A 263 -3.25 3.16 1.39
CA ALA A 263 -3.08 1.92 0.65
C ALA A 263 -2.95 2.16 -0.87
N LYS A 264 -3.72 3.10 -1.44
CA LYS A 264 -3.61 3.45 -2.87
C LYS A 264 -2.35 4.21 -3.24
N ASN A 265 -1.76 4.92 -2.28
CA ASN A 265 -0.57 5.75 -2.49
C ASN A 265 0.75 5.00 -2.26
N THR A 266 0.71 3.69 -1.96
CA THR A 266 1.93 2.87 -1.95
C THR A 266 2.31 2.48 -3.38
N PRO A 267 3.58 2.10 -3.64
CA PRO A 267 4.00 1.60 -4.95
C PRO A 267 3.13 0.43 -5.42
N GLU A 268 2.84 -0.52 -4.54
CA GLU A 268 1.98 -1.69 -4.83
C GLU A 268 0.53 -1.26 -5.14
N GLY A 269 0.04 -0.23 -4.46
CA GLY A 269 -1.28 0.36 -4.72
C GLY A 269 -1.37 1.08 -6.07
N ALA A 270 -0.30 1.75 -6.47
CA ALA A 270 -0.16 2.34 -7.80
C ALA A 270 -0.14 1.26 -8.88
N MET A 271 0.63 0.17 -8.67
CA MET A 271 0.67 -0.98 -9.58
C MET A 271 -0.72 -1.58 -9.81
N VAL A 272 -1.53 -1.76 -8.77
CA VAL A 272 -2.93 -2.24 -8.93
C VAL A 272 -3.76 -1.27 -9.77
N SER A 273 -3.56 0.03 -9.58
CA SER A 273 -4.29 1.06 -10.32
C SER A 273 -3.90 1.06 -11.80
N ASP A 274 -2.62 0.90 -12.09
CA ASP A 274 -2.10 0.90 -13.46
C ASP A 274 -2.40 -0.42 -14.17
N ALA A 275 -2.25 -1.57 -13.51
CA ALA A 275 -2.70 -2.86 -14.02
C ALA A 275 -4.19 -2.84 -14.37
N ARG A 276 -5.02 -2.19 -13.54
CA ARG A 276 -6.45 -2.02 -13.85
C ARG A 276 -6.69 -1.12 -15.06
N LYS A 277 -5.88 -0.08 -15.27
CA LYS A 277 -6.01 0.80 -16.45
C LYS A 277 -5.57 0.06 -17.72
N ALA A 278 -4.44 -0.64 -17.67
CA ALA A 278 -3.93 -1.48 -18.75
C ALA A 278 -4.96 -2.55 -19.15
N ALA A 279 -5.53 -3.25 -18.18
CA ALA A 279 -6.55 -4.27 -18.43
C ALA A 279 -7.81 -3.72 -19.13
N LYS A 280 -8.20 -2.47 -18.86
CA LYS A 280 -9.32 -1.82 -19.59
C LYS A 280 -9.01 -1.56 -21.06
N GLN A 281 -7.74 -1.42 -21.40
CA GLN A 281 -7.25 -1.27 -22.76
C GLN A 281 -6.92 -2.62 -23.41
N GLY A 282 -7.16 -3.74 -22.71
CA GLY A 282 -6.82 -5.09 -23.18
C GLY A 282 -5.33 -5.42 -23.07
N ILE A 283 -4.57 -4.64 -22.29
CA ILE A 283 -3.13 -4.80 -22.12
C ILE A 283 -2.87 -5.52 -20.79
N ASP A 284 -2.05 -6.58 -20.82
CA ASP A 284 -1.52 -7.21 -19.61
C ASP A 284 -0.25 -6.48 -19.16
N SER A 285 -0.35 -5.76 -18.03
CA SER A 285 0.78 -5.03 -17.45
C SER A 285 1.90 -5.94 -16.95
N ILE A 286 1.58 -7.18 -16.55
CA ILE A 286 2.59 -8.13 -16.09
C ILE A 286 3.39 -8.63 -17.30
N ASP A 287 2.72 -8.91 -18.42
CA ASP A 287 3.41 -9.28 -19.67
C ASP A 287 4.40 -8.21 -20.11
N MET A 288 3.99 -6.94 -20.13
CA MET A 288 4.90 -5.84 -20.49
C MET A 288 6.15 -5.77 -19.60
N MET A 289 5.97 -6.02 -18.30
CA MET A 289 7.08 -6.07 -17.35
C MET A 289 8.00 -7.27 -17.62
N LEU A 290 7.43 -8.43 -17.97
CA LEU A 290 8.20 -9.63 -18.32
C LEU A 290 8.96 -9.45 -19.63
N GLU A 291 8.37 -8.83 -20.65
CA GLU A 291 9.04 -8.50 -21.91
C GLU A 291 10.29 -7.62 -21.66
N THR A 292 10.18 -6.66 -20.74
CA THR A 292 11.32 -5.82 -20.33
C THR A 292 12.43 -6.66 -19.68
N ILE A 293 12.06 -7.58 -18.78
CA ILE A 293 13.02 -8.50 -18.15
C ILE A 293 13.66 -9.43 -19.20
N GLU A 294 12.90 -9.91 -20.17
CA GLU A 294 13.41 -10.77 -21.24
C GLU A 294 14.39 -10.03 -22.17
N ALA A 295 14.11 -8.77 -22.49
CA ALA A 295 15.02 -7.91 -23.24
C ALA A 295 16.35 -7.71 -22.48
N GLN A 296 16.29 -7.40 -21.18
CA GLN A 296 17.48 -7.29 -20.33
C GLN A 296 18.24 -8.63 -20.23
N MET A 297 17.53 -9.74 -20.07
CA MET A 297 18.12 -11.08 -20.02
C MET A 297 18.85 -11.42 -21.33
N THR A 298 18.33 -10.96 -22.48
CA THR A 298 18.97 -11.13 -23.78
C THR A 298 20.32 -10.42 -23.85
N ILE A 299 20.38 -9.18 -23.35
CA ILE A 299 21.63 -8.40 -23.28
C ILE A 299 22.65 -9.12 -22.39
N VAL A 300 22.25 -9.53 -21.19
CA VAL A 300 23.15 -10.23 -20.25
C VAL A 300 23.64 -11.56 -20.84
N THR A 301 22.78 -12.30 -21.55
CA THR A 301 23.15 -13.54 -22.25
C THR A 301 24.22 -13.28 -23.31
N GLN A 302 24.06 -12.23 -24.12
CA GLN A 302 25.04 -11.87 -25.16
C GLN A 302 26.39 -11.48 -24.56
N ILE A 303 26.39 -10.84 -23.38
CA ILE A 303 27.61 -10.51 -22.64
C ILE A 303 28.27 -11.78 -22.09
N ARG A 304 27.49 -12.71 -21.53
CA ARG A 304 27.98 -14.03 -21.10
C ARG A 304 28.64 -14.76 -22.26
N ASP A 305 27.97 -14.83 -23.41
CA ASP A 305 28.48 -15.49 -24.61
C ASP A 305 29.76 -14.83 -25.13
N PHE A 306 29.83 -13.48 -25.13
CA PHE A 306 31.03 -12.75 -25.50
C PHE A 306 32.24 -13.06 -24.60
N VAL A 307 32.03 -13.14 -23.28
CA VAL A 307 33.08 -13.51 -22.32
C VAL A 307 33.48 -14.99 -22.51
N GLN A 308 32.51 -15.87 -22.76
CA GLN A 308 32.76 -17.28 -23.07
C GLN A 308 33.60 -17.44 -24.34
N ASP A 309 33.28 -16.72 -25.41
CA ASP A 309 34.02 -16.79 -26.68
C ASP A 309 35.46 -16.30 -26.52
N PHE A 310 35.72 -15.33 -25.63
CA PHE A 310 37.09 -14.91 -25.31
C PHE A 310 37.85 -15.99 -24.52
N LYS A 311 37.20 -16.67 -23.59
CA LYS A 311 37.76 -17.81 -22.85
C LYS A 311 38.12 -18.96 -23.80
N GLU A 312 37.24 -19.26 -24.75
CA GLU A 312 37.41 -20.32 -25.75
C GLU A 312 38.34 -19.94 -26.92
N GLU A 313 38.98 -18.76 -26.85
CA GLU A 313 39.92 -18.26 -27.85
C GLU A 313 39.30 -18.00 -29.24
N LYS A 314 37.98 -17.88 -29.34
CA LYS A 314 37.28 -17.56 -30.59
C LYS A 314 37.41 -16.09 -30.98
N ILE A 315 37.60 -15.22 -30.01
CA ILE A 315 37.86 -13.79 -30.22
C ILE A 315 39.21 -13.38 -29.63
N THR A 316 39.83 -12.41 -30.28
CA THR A 316 41.12 -11.86 -29.89
C THR A 316 40.98 -10.91 -28.70
N ILE A 317 42.11 -10.63 -28.05
CA ILE A 317 42.14 -9.68 -26.94
C ILE A 317 41.79 -8.26 -27.36
N LYS A 318 42.08 -7.88 -28.61
CA LYS A 318 41.72 -6.57 -29.14
C LYS A 318 40.20 -6.45 -29.30
N GLU A 319 39.56 -7.50 -29.82
CA GLU A 319 38.09 -7.57 -29.94
C GLU A 319 37.43 -7.59 -28.55
N PHE A 320 37.99 -8.37 -27.62
CA PHE A 320 37.47 -8.42 -26.24
C PHE A 320 37.51 -7.06 -25.54
N LEU A 321 38.62 -6.33 -25.64
CA LEU A 321 38.77 -4.99 -25.06
C LEU A 321 37.94 -3.92 -25.79
N GLY A 322 37.57 -4.17 -27.05
CA GLY A 322 36.62 -3.34 -27.79
C GLY A 322 35.18 -3.46 -27.28
N GLY A 323 34.88 -4.48 -26.47
CA GLY A 323 33.57 -4.72 -25.88
C GLY A 323 32.54 -5.30 -26.87
N PRO A 324 31.47 -5.94 -26.35
CA PRO A 324 30.41 -6.47 -27.20
C PRO A 324 29.63 -5.33 -27.87
N ALA A 325 29.24 -5.53 -29.13
CA ALA A 325 28.52 -4.54 -29.95
C ALA A 325 27.27 -3.94 -29.26
N VAL A 326 26.64 -4.76 -28.41
CA VAL A 326 25.40 -4.47 -27.68
C VAL A 326 25.59 -3.36 -26.65
N LEU A 327 26.79 -3.23 -26.07
CA LEU A 327 27.09 -2.16 -25.12
C LEU A 327 27.34 -0.81 -25.80
N HIS A 328 27.74 -0.81 -27.07
CA HIS A 328 27.93 0.44 -27.83
C HIS A 328 26.58 1.10 -28.14
N SER A 329 25.57 0.31 -28.49
CA SER A 329 24.20 0.82 -28.69
C SER A 329 23.55 1.27 -27.38
N LEU A 330 23.72 0.51 -26.29
CA LEU A 330 23.17 0.87 -24.98
C LEU A 330 23.78 2.16 -24.41
N ASN A 331 25.10 2.36 -24.58
CA ASN A 331 25.75 3.60 -24.15
C ASN A 331 25.23 4.82 -24.93
N GLN A 332 24.90 4.65 -26.21
CA GLN A 332 24.36 5.72 -27.03
C GLN A 332 22.92 6.08 -26.61
N GLU A 333 22.07 5.08 -26.41
CA GLU A 333 20.67 5.27 -25.97
C GLU A 333 20.60 5.86 -24.55
N MET A 334 21.41 5.34 -23.62
CA MET A 334 21.47 5.87 -22.25
C MET A 334 21.99 7.32 -22.21
N MET A 335 22.90 7.68 -23.11
CA MET A 335 23.40 9.05 -23.24
C MET A 335 22.33 9.99 -23.85
N GLU A 336 21.55 9.51 -24.82
CA GLU A 336 20.40 10.23 -25.37
C GLU A 336 19.32 10.46 -24.29
N ASP A 337 18.98 9.45 -23.48
CA ASP A 337 18.02 9.57 -22.38
C ASP A 337 18.48 10.55 -21.29
N ILE A 338 19.76 10.51 -20.90
CA ILE A 338 20.33 11.48 -19.94
C ILE A 338 20.25 12.90 -20.50
N LEU A 339 20.59 13.08 -21.78
CA LEU A 339 20.48 14.38 -22.44
C LEU A 339 19.03 14.86 -22.50
N GLU A 340 18.08 13.98 -22.80
CA GLU A 340 16.65 14.32 -22.84
C GLU A 340 16.11 14.67 -21.44
N GLN A 341 16.53 13.97 -20.39
CA GLN A 341 16.20 14.31 -19.01
C GLN A 341 16.77 15.67 -18.59
N MET A 342 18.04 15.93 -18.90
CA MET A 342 18.66 17.23 -18.62
C MET A 342 17.98 18.37 -19.38
N LEU A 343 17.61 18.16 -20.64
CA LEU A 343 16.85 19.13 -21.45
C LEU A 343 15.45 19.36 -20.88
N SER A 344 14.78 18.29 -20.44
CA SER A 344 13.46 18.35 -19.80
C SER A 344 13.47 19.11 -18.47
N GLU A 345 14.57 19.01 -17.70
CA GLU A 345 14.78 19.77 -16.47
C GLU A 345 15.08 21.24 -16.75
N LEU A 346 15.82 21.55 -17.82
CA LEU A 346 16.06 22.93 -18.26
C LEU A 346 14.77 23.62 -18.73
N ASP A 347 13.89 22.91 -19.44
CA ASP A 347 12.62 23.45 -19.93
C ASP A 347 11.62 23.77 -18.79
N ARG A 348 11.77 23.10 -17.64
CA ARG A 348 11.02 23.42 -16.41
C ARG A 348 11.54 24.67 -15.68
N VAL A 349 12.77 25.10 -15.95
CA VAL A 349 13.37 26.30 -15.34
C VAL A 349 13.04 27.57 -16.14
N VAL A 350 12.54 27.46 -17.37
CA VAL A 350 12.28 28.61 -18.27
C VAL A 350 10.84 29.18 -18.15
N ILE A 351 9.98 28.61 -17.30
CA ILE A 351 8.69 29.23 -16.98
C ILE A 351 8.88 30.25 -15.84
N PHE A 352 9.30 31.47 -16.21
CA PHE A 352 9.26 32.66 -15.35
C PHE A 352 7.93 33.42 -15.49
#